data_AF-A0A9C6W692-F1
#
_entry.id   AF-A0A9C6W692-F1
#
_cell.length_a   1.000
_cell.length_b   1.000
_cell.length_c   1.000
_cell.angle_alpha   90.00
_cell.angle_beta   90.00
_cell.angle_gamma   90.00
#
_symmetry.space_group_name_H-M   'P 1'
#
loop_
_entity.id
_entity.type
_entity.pdbx_description
1 polymer ?
#
loop_
_entity_poly.entity_id
_entity_poly.type
_entity_poly.pdbx_seq_one_letter_code
_entity_poly.pdbx_strand_id
1 'polypeptide(L)'
;MGKMRALLMIIGIIYACTCGGRTECGNHAQISLLTSIHDDASCRKLSARGVLLYEAAKLLAEIHNNKTAGYDIEVTVVDTCGSITGALKAAMKALVGADTSCLQPPYYLGIIGPDTVTNAEAVHKITSVLKVPHIVRRESNSPYLHHLMKESDSYLVQGTLKVVEELKWKSFTLVVNADEDGEDDAQNIAKKLTIAAIRKGLCVLIDDGDQDDLTSHIVHIGTPQDEFFGKPVNATVLVVSEGRLEEHLKHVNSTNTILLLEDSRNEFPGLEARVEKSKWWSSKDSGKYDSEELREVRWLEDAIKVYAKALDTLCKKKKCKSQVNAVDWNNVVSNVIAGHAKESQSSAASLELSMKVKASDLQTIGSIVVSKNKVKLHWGDDDDNDGDKDDDDEKDDDKDDDNEDDEDVMPKAFRKLISKEKGTKTGCATTPKEIKMLHENDDETAQVLVSEIDNTEWWTMVGTVSGVGVAMFVVGILAVYVVYTNIRGPVAPKNARIERDTSLRRVGSDREPPVRTQRHQRTLQRRDSNRSTISEKSV
;
A
#
# COMPACT_ATOMS: atom_id res chain seq x y z
N MET A 1 -21.08 50.49 57.47
CA MET A 1 -21.43 49.21 56.81
C MET A 1 -21.35 49.22 55.27
N GLY A 2 -21.58 50.35 54.57
CA GLY A 2 -21.55 50.38 53.09
C GLY A 2 -20.18 50.19 52.42
N LYS A 3 -19.08 50.73 53.00
CA LYS A 3 -17.73 50.65 52.40
C LYS A 3 -17.14 49.23 52.39
N MET A 4 -17.50 48.39 53.36
CA MET A 4 -17.01 47.01 53.47
C MET A 4 -17.70 46.07 52.46
N ARG A 5 -18.97 46.33 52.15
CA ARG A 5 -19.72 45.61 51.10
C ARG A 5 -19.22 45.98 49.69
N ALA A 6 -18.85 47.24 49.46
CA ALA A 6 -18.25 47.68 48.20
C ALA A 6 -16.87 47.04 47.98
N LEU A 7 -16.04 46.93 49.02
CA LEU A 7 -14.73 46.29 48.94
C LEU A 7 -14.84 44.78 48.65
N LEU A 8 -15.78 44.08 49.29
CA LEU A 8 -16.03 42.65 49.04
C LEU A 8 -16.60 42.39 47.64
N MET A 9 -17.45 43.29 47.11
CA MET A 9 -17.92 43.22 45.72
C MET A 9 -16.77 43.43 44.72
N ILE A 10 -15.85 44.37 44.97
CA ILE A 10 -14.70 44.60 44.08
C ILE A 10 -13.74 43.42 44.11
N ILE A 11 -13.45 42.84 45.29
CA ILE A 11 -12.61 41.63 45.39
C ILE A 11 -13.30 40.44 44.72
N GLY A 12 -14.62 40.28 44.89
CA GLY A 12 -15.40 39.24 44.21
C GLY A 12 -15.41 39.37 42.69
N ILE A 13 -15.42 40.60 42.14
CA ILE A 13 -15.32 40.85 40.70
C ILE A 13 -13.90 40.59 40.19
N ILE A 14 -12.86 40.90 40.98
CA ILE A 14 -11.47 40.59 40.60
C ILE A 14 -11.24 39.06 40.57
N TYR A 15 -11.83 38.29 41.50
CA TYR A 15 -11.77 36.83 41.49
C TYR A 15 -12.69 36.17 40.44
N ALA A 16 -13.80 36.80 40.06
CA ALA A 16 -14.68 36.31 38.99
C ALA A 16 -14.15 36.63 37.58
N CYS A 17 -13.29 37.66 37.45
CA CYS A 17 -12.57 37.97 36.21
C CYS A 17 -11.25 37.21 36.05
N THR A 18 -10.86 36.35 37.01
CA THR A 18 -9.77 35.37 36.83
C THR A 18 -10.28 34.00 36.38
N CYS A 19 -11.30 33.95 35.52
CA CYS A 19 -11.50 32.81 34.61
C CYS A 19 -10.40 32.83 33.54
N GLY A 20 -9.20 32.50 33.97
CA GLY A 20 -7.97 32.44 33.18
C GLY A 20 -6.79 31.97 34.03
N GLY A 21 -7.06 31.32 35.16
CA GLY A 21 -6.05 30.57 35.89
C GLY A 21 -5.57 29.47 34.95
N ARG A 22 -4.34 29.62 34.44
CA ARG A 22 -3.59 28.58 33.74
C ARG A 22 -3.78 27.27 34.50
N THR A 23 -4.58 26.37 33.96
CA THR A 23 -4.51 24.96 34.33
C THR A 23 -3.06 24.56 34.10
N GLU A 24 -2.37 24.14 35.15
CA GLU A 24 -1.02 23.62 35.01
C GLU A 24 -1.09 22.47 34.01
N CYS A 25 -0.57 22.69 32.80
CA CYS A 25 -0.42 21.62 31.83
C CYS A 25 0.41 20.53 32.51
N GLY A 26 -0.15 19.31 32.61
CA GLY A 26 0.43 18.23 33.40
C GLY A 26 1.84 17.85 32.96
N ASN A 27 2.52 16.98 33.70
CA ASN A 27 3.89 16.53 33.37
C ASN A 27 3.98 15.53 32.20
N HIS A 28 2.96 15.49 31.34
CA HIS A 28 2.83 14.55 30.23
C HIS A 28 2.90 15.31 28.89
N ALA A 29 3.40 14.63 27.86
CA ALA A 29 3.47 15.15 26.51
C ALA A 29 2.53 14.35 25.61
N GLN A 30 1.66 15.03 24.88
CA GLN A 30 0.61 14.41 24.09
C GLN A 30 0.93 14.45 22.60
N ILE A 31 0.66 13.34 21.92
CA ILE A 31 0.66 13.19 20.47
C ILE A 31 -0.75 12.77 20.04
N SER A 32 -1.28 13.32 18.96
CA SER A 32 -2.55 12.86 18.39
C SER A 32 -2.31 12.00 17.15
N LEU A 33 -2.82 10.77 17.14
CA LEU A 33 -2.85 9.91 15.95
C LEU A 33 -4.20 10.05 15.26
N LEU A 34 -4.20 10.50 14.01
CA LEU A 34 -5.37 10.52 13.12
C LEU A 34 -5.28 9.30 12.20
N THR A 35 -6.13 8.30 12.40
CA THR A 35 -6.13 7.06 11.60
C THR A 35 -7.56 6.64 11.26
N SER A 36 -7.74 5.94 10.14
CA SER A 36 -9.04 5.35 9.75
C SER A 36 -9.34 4.12 10.61
N ILE A 37 -10.11 4.24 11.71
CA ILE A 37 -10.62 3.06 12.45
C ILE A 37 -11.79 2.44 11.69
N HIS A 38 -12.52 3.27 10.93
CA HIS A 38 -13.55 2.85 10.00
C HIS A 38 -13.26 3.34 8.58
N ASP A 39 -13.47 2.51 7.56
CA ASP A 39 -13.12 2.81 6.16
C ASP A 39 -14.28 3.40 5.35
N ASP A 40 -15.26 3.99 6.02
CA ASP A 40 -16.40 4.64 5.37
C ASP A 40 -16.79 5.95 6.04
N ALA A 41 -17.31 6.88 5.25
CA ALA A 41 -17.70 8.21 5.72
C ALA A 41 -18.81 8.20 6.79
N SER A 42 -19.54 7.09 6.96
CA SER A 42 -20.55 6.94 8.02
C SER A 42 -19.99 6.34 9.32
N CYS A 43 -18.69 6.00 9.36
CA CYS A 43 -17.97 5.43 10.48
C CYS A 43 -18.61 4.11 10.99
N ARG A 44 -18.86 3.16 10.09
CA ARG A 44 -19.55 1.89 10.38
C ARG A 44 -18.77 0.64 9.97
N LYS A 45 -18.08 0.67 8.83
CA LYS A 45 -17.23 -0.41 8.34
C LYS A 45 -15.89 -0.33 9.05
N LEU A 46 -15.65 -1.25 9.98
CA LEU A 46 -14.38 -1.32 10.71
C LEU A 46 -13.21 -1.63 9.78
N SER A 47 -12.06 -1.03 10.08
CA SER A 47 -10.78 -1.27 9.43
C SER A 47 -9.90 -2.13 10.33
N ALA A 48 -9.51 -3.32 9.86
CA ALA A 48 -8.60 -4.19 10.64
C ALA A 48 -7.27 -3.48 10.93
N ARG A 49 -6.69 -2.85 9.89
CA ARG A 49 -5.52 -1.98 9.99
C ARG A 49 -5.73 -0.81 10.95
N GLY A 50 -6.89 -0.17 10.89
CA GLY A 50 -7.25 0.92 11.81
C GLY A 50 -7.25 0.52 13.28
N VAL A 51 -7.84 -0.64 13.60
CA VAL A 51 -7.86 -1.20 14.95
C VAL A 51 -6.47 -1.64 15.41
N LEU A 52 -5.67 -2.23 14.51
CA LEU A 52 -4.26 -2.55 14.76
C LEU A 52 -3.49 -1.30 15.20
N LEU A 53 -3.56 -0.21 14.43
CA LEU A 53 -2.89 1.05 14.75
C LEU A 53 -3.42 1.69 16.05
N TYR A 54 -4.72 1.54 16.33
CA TYR A 54 -5.33 2.03 17.56
C TYR A 54 -4.75 1.38 18.82
N GLU A 55 -4.60 0.05 18.83
CA GLU A 55 -4.00 -0.65 19.98
C GLU A 55 -2.46 -0.56 19.99
N ALA A 56 -1.83 -0.56 18.82
CA ALA A 56 -0.39 -0.38 18.69
C ALA A 56 0.06 0.97 19.26
N ALA A 57 -0.65 2.06 18.97
CA ALA A 57 -0.33 3.39 19.50
C ALA A 57 -0.21 3.40 21.03
N LYS A 58 -1.12 2.72 21.74
CA LYS A 58 -1.09 2.62 23.20
C LYS A 58 0.07 1.75 23.67
N LEU A 59 0.25 0.58 23.05
CA LEU A 59 1.32 -0.34 23.40
C LEU A 59 2.70 0.32 23.24
N LEU A 60 2.91 1.02 22.12
CA LEU A 60 4.17 1.72 21.83
C LEU A 60 4.44 2.85 22.83
N ALA A 61 3.41 3.62 23.21
CA ALA A 61 3.53 4.63 24.25
C ALA A 61 3.90 4.02 25.62
N GLU A 62 3.25 2.92 26.02
CA GLU A 62 3.58 2.19 27.24
C GLU A 62 5.03 1.67 27.23
N ILE A 63 5.46 1.06 26.12
CA ILE A 63 6.84 0.56 25.95
C ILE A 63 7.84 1.72 26.06
N HIS A 64 7.55 2.87 25.44
CA HIS A 64 8.42 4.04 25.51
C HIS A 64 8.53 4.59 26.94
N ASN A 65 7.41 4.75 27.63
CA ASN A 65 7.37 5.29 28.98
C ASN A 65 8.03 4.36 30.01
N ASN A 66 7.96 3.04 29.82
CA ASN A 66 8.64 2.07 30.67
C ASN A 66 10.17 2.07 30.47
N LYS A 67 10.66 2.42 29.28
CA LYS A 67 12.09 2.42 28.94
C LYS A 67 12.79 3.73 29.29
N THR A 68 12.06 4.83 29.40
CA THR A 68 12.63 6.17 29.52
C THR A 68 12.23 6.84 30.83
N ALA A 69 13.13 7.63 31.42
CA ALA A 69 12.81 8.51 32.55
C ALA A 69 12.44 9.93 32.08
N GLY A 70 12.11 10.10 30.79
CA GLY A 70 11.74 11.35 30.12
C GLY A 70 10.30 11.75 30.39
N TYR A 71 9.75 12.68 29.59
CA TYR A 71 8.32 12.99 29.65
C TYR A 71 7.51 11.74 29.32
N ASP A 72 6.43 11.50 30.07
CA ASP A 72 5.53 10.41 29.72
C ASP A 72 4.76 10.84 28.46
N ILE A 73 4.89 10.03 27.41
CA ILE A 73 4.21 10.25 26.14
C ILE A 73 2.82 9.62 26.19
N GLU A 74 1.80 10.43 25.94
CA GLU A 74 0.43 9.99 25.73
C GLU A 74 0.08 10.08 24.24
N VAL A 75 -0.44 8.98 23.66
CA VAL A 75 -0.92 8.98 22.27
C VAL A 75 -2.44 8.87 22.25
N THR A 76 -3.09 9.95 21.86
CA THR A 76 -4.55 9.98 21.70
C THR A 76 -4.94 9.67 20.27
N VAL A 77 -5.64 8.56 20.06
CA VAL A 77 -6.08 8.13 18.73
C VAL A 77 -7.48 8.66 18.42
N VAL A 78 -7.66 9.23 17.23
CA VAL A 78 -8.94 9.79 16.78
C VAL A 78 -9.27 9.27 15.38
N ASP A 79 -10.49 8.75 15.24
CA ASP A 79 -10.98 8.13 14.01
C ASP A 79 -11.30 9.17 12.93
N THR A 80 -10.73 8.96 11.74
CA THR A 80 -10.95 9.79 10.55
C THR A 80 -12.08 9.27 9.66
N CYS A 81 -12.58 8.06 9.89
CA CYS A 81 -13.62 7.42 9.10
C CYS A 81 -13.36 7.41 7.58
N GLY A 82 -12.09 7.24 7.17
CA GLY A 82 -11.66 7.20 5.78
C GLY A 82 -12.00 8.42 4.91
N SER A 83 -12.42 9.56 5.49
CA SER A 83 -12.99 10.67 4.73
C SER A 83 -12.42 12.03 5.13
N ILE A 84 -12.45 13.00 4.20
CA ILE A 84 -11.98 14.37 4.47
C ILE A 84 -12.77 15.00 5.63
N THR A 85 -14.10 14.86 5.63
CA THR A 85 -14.96 15.40 6.69
C THR A 85 -14.64 14.76 8.04
N GLY A 86 -14.45 13.44 8.07
CA GLY A 86 -14.07 12.73 9.29
C GLY A 86 -12.68 13.14 9.78
N ALA A 87 -11.70 13.27 8.89
CA ALA A 87 -10.35 13.75 9.22
C ALA A 87 -10.35 15.18 9.81
N LEU A 88 -11.14 16.10 9.25
CA LEU A 88 -11.30 17.45 9.79
C LEU A 88 -11.93 17.43 11.19
N LYS A 89 -12.97 16.62 11.39
CA LYS A 89 -13.62 16.44 12.70
C LYS A 89 -12.65 15.82 13.72
N ALA A 90 -11.85 14.85 13.29
CA ALA A 90 -10.85 14.20 14.11
C ALA A 90 -9.75 15.17 14.54
N ALA A 91 -9.26 16.01 13.62
CA ALA A 91 -8.30 17.06 13.92
C ALA A 91 -8.86 18.10 14.90
N MET A 92 -10.10 18.57 14.70
CA MET A 92 -10.74 19.48 15.65
C MET A 92 -10.86 18.86 17.04
N LYS A 93 -11.22 17.56 17.12
CA LYS A 93 -11.31 16.84 18.39
C LYS A 93 -9.93 16.68 19.05
N ALA A 94 -8.87 16.42 18.27
CA ALA A 94 -7.50 16.38 18.77
C ALA A 94 -7.07 17.73 19.37
N LEU A 95 -7.32 18.83 18.64
CA LEU A 95 -6.95 20.18 19.08
C LEU A 95 -7.73 20.64 20.31
N VAL A 96 -9.03 20.35 20.38
CA VAL A 96 -9.86 20.67 21.55
C VAL A 96 -9.49 19.79 22.75
N GLY A 97 -9.16 18.52 22.51
CA GLY A 97 -8.75 17.58 23.55
C GLY A 97 -7.41 17.93 24.21
N ALA A 98 -6.51 18.58 23.47
CA ALA A 98 -5.21 19.01 23.98
C ALA A 98 -5.24 20.29 24.84
N ASP A 99 -6.42 20.88 25.10
CA ASP A 99 -6.64 22.21 25.71
C ASP A 99 -5.91 23.33 24.96
N THR A 100 -6.65 24.38 24.56
CA THR A 100 -6.07 25.54 23.86
C THR A 100 -4.86 26.17 24.57
N SER A 101 -4.77 26.03 25.89
CA SER A 101 -3.66 26.55 26.69
C SER A 101 -2.42 25.64 26.70
N CYS A 102 -2.55 24.36 26.35
CA CYS A 102 -1.49 23.35 26.34
C CYS A 102 -1.11 22.86 24.92
N LEU A 103 -1.67 23.47 23.86
CA LEU A 103 -1.33 23.24 22.44
C LEU A 103 0.10 23.68 22.04
N GLN A 104 1.02 23.78 23.00
CA GLN A 104 2.42 24.10 22.76
C GLN A 104 3.34 23.07 23.41
N PRO A 105 4.52 22.81 22.82
CA PRO A 105 5.53 21.99 23.47
C PRO A 105 5.97 22.63 24.80
N PRO A 106 6.25 21.82 25.83
CA PRO A 106 6.43 20.36 25.81
C PRO A 106 5.14 19.53 25.92
N TYR A 107 3.97 20.16 26.05
CA TYR A 107 2.74 19.46 26.43
C TYR A 107 2.01 18.86 25.24
N TYR A 108 1.99 19.56 24.10
CA TYR A 108 1.45 19.03 22.85
C TYR A 108 2.53 19.01 21.78
N LEU A 109 2.86 17.82 21.29
CA LEU A 109 3.98 17.59 20.37
C LEU A 109 3.57 17.69 18.91
N GLY A 110 2.34 17.30 18.59
CA GLY A 110 1.82 17.37 17.23
C GLY A 110 0.93 16.20 16.87
N ILE A 111 0.77 16.02 15.55
CA ILE A 111 -0.13 15.04 14.96
C ILE A 111 0.68 14.00 14.18
N ILE A 112 0.23 12.75 14.18
CA ILE A 112 0.66 11.68 13.26
C ILE A 112 -0.53 11.40 12.35
N GLY A 113 -0.29 11.38 11.03
CA GLY A 113 -1.33 11.26 10.02
C GLY A 113 -2.04 12.58 9.69
N PRO A 114 -3.19 12.53 9.00
CA PRO A 114 -3.95 11.34 8.58
C PRO A 114 -3.33 10.52 7.44
N ASP A 115 -3.95 9.38 7.13
CA ASP A 115 -3.37 8.33 6.26
C ASP A 115 -3.17 8.73 4.79
N THR A 116 -4.03 9.60 4.25
CA THR A 116 -3.98 10.02 2.85
C THR A 116 -3.49 11.47 2.70
N VAL A 117 -2.82 11.77 1.58
CA VAL A 117 -2.34 13.13 1.25
C VAL A 117 -3.50 14.13 1.25
N THR A 118 -4.64 13.75 0.65
CA THR A 118 -5.80 14.63 0.53
C THR A 118 -6.38 15.00 1.89
N ASN A 119 -6.47 14.03 2.80
CA ASN A 119 -6.90 14.27 4.18
C ASN A 119 -5.85 15.10 4.94
N ALA A 120 -4.56 14.84 4.73
CA ALA A 120 -3.49 15.56 5.40
C ALA A 120 -3.45 17.04 5.01
N GLU A 121 -3.57 17.34 3.72
CA GLU A 121 -3.67 18.71 3.21
C GLU A 121 -4.94 19.42 3.71
N ALA A 122 -6.06 18.72 3.78
CA ALA A 122 -7.30 19.29 4.31
C ALA A 122 -7.17 19.67 5.78
N VAL A 123 -6.62 18.76 6.60
CA VAL A 123 -6.38 19.00 8.03
C VAL A 123 -5.34 20.12 8.24
N HIS A 124 -4.28 20.11 7.44
CA HIS A 124 -3.20 21.10 7.48
C HIS A 124 -3.70 22.55 7.36
N LYS A 125 -4.74 22.80 6.54
CA LYS A 125 -5.33 24.14 6.39
C LYS A 125 -5.83 24.73 7.71
N ILE A 126 -6.22 23.89 8.66
CA ILE A 126 -6.69 24.30 9.98
C ILE A 126 -5.54 24.31 10.99
N THR A 127 -4.70 23.28 10.98
CA THR A 127 -3.63 23.10 11.98
C THR A 127 -2.43 24.03 11.76
N SER A 128 -2.20 24.49 10.53
CA SER A 128 -1.17 25.48 10.19
C SER A 128 -1.36 26.84 10.87
N VAL A 129 -2.61 27.26 11.10
CA VAL A 129 -2.94 28.50 11.84
C VAL A 129 -2.40 28.41 13.28
N LEU A 130 -2.43 27.20 13.85
CA LEU A 130 -1.94 26.89 15.19
C LEU A 130 -0.47 26.45 15.19
N LYS A 131 0.16 26.37 14.01
CA LYS A 131 1.56 25.92 13.82
C LYS A 131 1.85 24.54 14.42
N VAL A 132 0.87 23.64 14.34
CA VAL A 132 0.99 22.27 14.82
C VAL A 132 1.66 21.42 13.74
N PRO A 133 2.80 20.78 14.01
CA PRO A 133 3.43 19.88 13.05
C PRO A 133 2.68 18.56 12.93
N HIS A 134 2.78 17.97 11.74
CA HIS A 134 2.30 16.64 11.42
C HIS A 134 3.43 15.78 10.90
N ILE A 135 3.45 14.51 11.28
CA ILE A 135 4.24 13.49 10.60
C ILE A 135 3.30 12.71 9.68
N VAL A 136 3.59 12.72 8.38
CA VAL A 136 2.77 12.14 7.32
C VAL A 136 3.56 11.13 6.49
N ARG A 137 2.83 10.21 5.85
CA ARG A 137 3.38 9.08 5.07
C ARG A 137 3.84 9.43 3.66
N ARG A 138 3.43 10.59 3.16
CA ARG A 138 3.62 11.01 1.78
C ARG A 138 4.18 12.42 1.77
N GLU A 139 5.04 12.68 0.79
CA GLU A 139 5.65 13.99 0.63
C GLU A 139 4.60 15.07 0.36
N SER A 140 4.80 16.20 1.03
CA SER A 140 4.05 17.42 0.80
C SER A 140 5.00 18.60 0.94
N ASN A 141 4.75 19.64 0.13
CA ASN A 141 5.46 20.91 0.21
C ASN A 141 4.82 21.89 1.22
N SER A 142 3.73 21.48 1.87
CA SER A 142 3.05 22.30 2.87
C SER A 142 3.91 22.45 4.13
N PRO A 143 4.05 23.67 4.69
CA PRO A 143 4.79 23.88 5.92
C PRO A 143 4.17 23.08 7.07
N TYR A 144 4.95 22.68 8.07
CA TYR A 144 4.46 21.86 9.19
C TYR A 144 3.95 20.45 8.83
N LEU A 145 3.93 20.05 7.55
CA LEU A 145 3.78 18.65 7.16
C LEU A 145 5.16 18.04 6.93
N HIS A 146 5.53 17.06 7.75
CA HIS A 146 6.82 16.39 7.66
C HIS A 146 6.65 14.97 7.14
N HIS A 147 7.32 14.66 6.04
CA HIS A 147 7.35 13.30 5.50
C HIS A 147 8.30 12.43 6.33
N LEU A 148 7.76 11.38 6.93
CA LEU A 148 8.55 10.28 7.47
C LEU A 148 8.43 9.09 6.51
N MET A 149 9.53 8.77 5.83
CA MET A 149 9.58 7.71 4.84
C MET A 149 9.30 6.34 5.48
N LYS A 150 8.40 5.55 4.89
CA LYS A 150 8.20 4.14 5.25
C LYS A 150 9.48 3.35 4.95
N GLU A 151 9.74 2.31 5.74
CA GLU A 151 10.86 1.40 5.49
C GLU A 151 10.78 0.81 4.07
N SER A 152 11.93 0.68 3.41
CA SER A 152 12.02 0.17 2.04
C SER A 152 12.05 -1.35 2.02
N ASP A 153 11.17 -1.98 1.25
CA ASP A 153 11.09 -3.43 1.00
C ASP A 153 12.31 -4.02 0.28
N SER A 154 13.33 -3.20 0.00
CA SER A 154 14.57 -3.62 -0.64
C SER A 154 15.31 -4.74 0.11
N TYR A 155 15.20 -4.82 1.44
CA TYR A 155 15.86 -5.86 2.23
C TYR A 155 15.24 -7.24 1.95
N LEU A 156 13.93 -7.34 1.78
CA LEU A 156 13.24 -8.58 1.38
C LEU A 156 13.70 -9.02 0.02
N VAL A 157 13.71 -8.12 -0.97
CA VAL A 157 14.19 -8.43 -2.33
C VAL A 157 15.63 -8.93 -2.32
N GLN A 158 16.51 -8.27 -1.56
CA GLN A 158 17.91 -8.66 -1.42
C GLN A 158 18.07 -10.01 -0.71
N GLY A 159 17.31 -10.25 0.34
CA GLY A 159 17.28 -11.53 1.07
C GLY A 159 16.79 -12.68 0.20
N THR A 160 15.66 -12.50 -0.50
CA THR A 160 15.09 -13.48 -1.43
C THR A 160 16.10 -13.85 -2.51
N LEU A 161 16.72 -12.86 -3.15
CA LEU A 161 17.74 -13.12 -4.17
C LEU A 161 18.99 -13.80 -3.61
N LYS A 162 19.32 -13.59 -2.33
CA LYS A 162 20.42 -14.30 -1.67
C LYS A 162 20.08 -15.77 -1.48
N VAL A 163 18.88 -16.10 -1.02
CA VAL A 163 18.43 -17.50 -0.89
C VAL A 163 18.42 -18.19 -2.26
N VAL A 164 17.82 -17.56 -3.28
CA VAL A 164 17.79 -18.07 -4.67
C VAL A 164 19.21 -18.32 -5.22
N GLU A 165 20.16 -17.45 -4.87
CA GLU A 165 21.57 -17.59 -5.24
C GLU A 165 22.24 -18.79 -4.55
N GLU A 166 22.03 -18.97 -3.24
CA GLU A 166 22.56 -20.11 -2.47
C GLU A 166 21.97 -21.44 -2.92
N LEU A 167 20.69 -21.43 -3.29
CA LEU A 167 20.01 -22.58 -3.90
C LEU A 167 20.56 -22.90 -5.29
N LYS A 168 21.18 -21.94 -5.98
CA LYS A 168 21.71 -22.04 -7.36
C LYS A 168 20.61 -22.11 -8.43
N TRP A 169 19.45 -21.54 -8.13
CA TRP A 169 18.35 -21.43 -9.09
C TRP A 169 18.75 -20.55 -10.28
N LYS A 170 18.30 -20.96 -11.48
CA LYS A 170 18.42 -20.18 -12.72
C LYS A 170 17.09 -19.61 -13.18
N SER A 171 16.00 -20.21 -12.72
CA SER A 171 14.64 -19.81 -13.02
C SER A 171 13.71 -20.14 -11.86
N PHE A 172 12.67 -19.35 -11.67
CA PHE A 172 11.58 -19.61 -10.75
C PHE A 172 10.26 -19.01 -11.23
N THR A 173 9.15 -19.59 -10.79
CA THR A 173 7.81 -19.00 -10.91
C THR A 173 7.58 -18.06 -9.73
N LEU A 174 7.09 -16.85 -10.00
CA LEU A 174 6.74 -15.85 -9.01
C LEU A 174 5.21 -15.81 -8.84
N VAL A 175 4.75 -16.10 -7.64
CA VAL A 175 3.34 -16.08 -7.25
C VAL A 175 3.12 -14.93 -6.27
N VAL A 176 2.07 -14.15 -6.50
CA VAL A 176 1.67 -13.02 -5.66
C VAL A 176 0.16 -13.07 -5.54
N ASN A 177 -0.34 -13.04 -4.31
CA ASN A 177 -1.77 -12.84 -4.11
C ASN A 177 -2.06 -11.37 -4.39
N ALA A 178 -2.76 -11.09 -5.48
CA ALA A 178 -3.16 -9.73 -5.83
C ALA A 178 -4.49 -9.40 -5.15
N ASP A 179 -4.50 -8.42 -4.26
CA ASP A 179 -5.74 -7.76 -3.87
C ASP A 179 -6.18 -6.76 -4.94
N GLU A 180 -7.50 -6.59 -5.10
CA GLU A 180 -8.14 -5.82 -6.18
C GLU A 180 -7.77 -4.32 -6.18
N ASP A 181 -7.19 -3.80 -5.08
CA ASP A 181 -7.03 -2.36 -4.84
C ASP A 181 -5.67 -1.76 -5.29
N GLY A 182 -4.74 -2.56 -5.84
CA GLY A 182 -3.58 -2.06 -6.61
C GLY A 182 -2.52 -1.22 -5.86
N GLU A 183 -2.70 -0.95 -4.57
CA GLU A 183 -1.74 -0.29 -3.66
C GLU A 183 -1.04 -1.28 -2.71
N ASP A 184 -0.96 -2.55 -3.10
CA ASP A 184 -0.43 -3.62 -2.26
C ASP A 184 1.12 -3.63 -2.22
N ASP A 185 1.66 -3.69 -1.00
CA ASP A 185 3.09 -3.83 -0.71
C ASP A 185 3.65 -5.12 -1.35
N ALA A 186 2.90 -6.22 -1.40
CA ALA A 186 3.32 -7.48 -2.00
C ALA A 186 3.55 -7.36 -3.52
N GLN A 187 2.66 -6.65 -4.23
CA GLN A 187 2.85 -6.36 -5.66
C GLN A 187 4.07 -5.49 -5.92
N ASN A 188 4.36 -4.53 -5.03
CA ASN A 188 5.55 -3.68 -5.15
C ASN A 188 6.84 -4.49 -4.94
N ILE A 189 6.86 -5.37 -3.93
CA ILE A 189 7.95 -6.32 -3.69
C ILE A 189 8.15 -7.21 -4.92
N ALA A 190 7.07 -7.75 -5.49
CA ALA A 190 7.11 -8.58 -6.68
C ALA A 190 7.72 -7.86 -7.88
N LYS A 191 7.27 -6.65 -8.17
CA LYS A 191 7.81 -5.81 -9.26
C LYS A 191 9.31 -5.56 -9.07
N LYS A 192 9.72 -5.15 -7.88
CA LYS A 192 11.14 -4.91 -7.54
C LYS A 192 11.97 -6.19 -7.64
N LEU A 193 11.44 -7.32 -7.17
CA LEU A 193 12.09 -8.62 -7.23
C LEU A 193 12.29 -9.07 -8.68
N THR A 194 11.28 -8.97 -9.53
CA THR A 194 11.38 -9.31 -10.96
C THR A 194 12.47 -8.50 -11.65
N ILE A 195 12.48 -7.17 -11.46
CA ILE A 195 13.51 -6.30 -12.04
C ILE A 195 14.90 -6.69 -11.54
N ALA A 196 15.06 -6.93 -10.23
CA ALA A 196 16.34 -7.29 -9.63
C ALA A 196 16.82 -8.68 -10.04
N ALA A 197 15.91 -9.65 -10.20
CA ALA A 197 16.20 -11.00 -10.67
C ALA A 197 16.66 -11.01 -12.14
N ILE A 198 15.98 -10.28 -13.02
CA ILE A 198 16.37 -10.13 -14.43
C ILE A 198 17.76 -9.49 -14.54
N ARG A 199 18.06 -8.48 -13.70
CA ARG A 199 19.40 -7.87 -13.64
C ARG A 199 20.49 -8.85 -13.20
N LYS A 200 20.16 -9.86 -12.39
CA LYS A 200 21.06 -10.97 -12.03
C LYS A 200 21.10 -12.11 -13.08
N GLY A 201 20.38 -11.97 -14.20
CA GLY A 201 20.33 -12.98 -15.26
C GLY A 201 19.46 -14.20 -14.92
N LEU A 202 18.51 -14.05 -14.00
CA LEU A 202 17.53 -15.08 -13.64
C LEU A 202 16.29 -15.01 -14.56
N CYS A 203 15.72 -16.16 -14.87
CA CYS A 203 14.46 -16.26 -15.61
C CYS A 203 13.27 -16.28 -14.63
N VAL A 204 12.36 -15.31 -14.75
CA VAL A 204 11.19 -15.19 -13.87
C VAL A 204 9.94 -15.43 -14.70
N LEU A 205 9.13 -16.42 -14.29
CA LEU A 205 7.80 -16.67 -14.84
C LEU A 205 6.78 -16.10 -13.85
N ILE A 206 5.89 -15.22 -14.28
CA ILE A 206 4.85 -14.65 -13.41
C ILE A 206 3.63 -15.55 -13.52
N ASP A 207 3.13 -16.04 -12.38
CA ASP A 207 1.89 -16.81 -12.33
C ASP A 207 0.69 -15.91 -12.65
N ASP A 208 -0.11 -16.29 -13.64
CA ASP A 208 -1.33 -15.60 -14.04
C ASP A 208 -2.61 -16.29 -13.53
N GLY A 209 -2.46 -17.34 -12.72
CA GLY A 209 -3.55 -18.08 -12.11
C GLY A 209 -3.85 -19.42 -12.80
N ASP A 210 -3.16 -19.75 -13.90
CA ASP A 210 -3.28 -21.05 -14.55
C ASP A 210 -2.43 -22.11 -13.83
N GLN A 211 -3.10 -23.18 -13.39
CA GLN A 211 -2.52 -24.20 -12.51
C GLN A 211 -1.40 -25.02 -13.16
N ASP A 212 -1.31 -25.04 -14.49
CA ASP A 212 -0.34 -25.82 -15.26
C ASP A 212 1.02 -25.10 -15.44
N ASP A 213 1.14 -23.84 -15.02
CA ASP A 213 2.33 -23.00 -15.24
C ASP A 213 3.32 -22.95 -14.05
N LEU A 214 2.98 -23.64 -12.95
CA LEU A 214 3.86 -23.72 -11.78
C LEU A 214 5.08 -24.62 -12.05
N THR A 215 6.27 -24.03 -11.99
CA THR A 215 7.53 -24.78 -12.11
C THR A 215 7.93 -25.45 -10.78
N SER A 216 9.01 -26.24 -10.80
CA SER A 216 9.56 -26.88 -9.60
C SER A 216 10.18 -25.91 -8.60
N HIS A 217 10.45 -24.65 -8.99
CA HIS A 217 11.00 -23.61 -8.13
C HIS A 217 10.02 -22.44 -8.08
N ILE A 218 9.46 -22.20 -6.91
CA ILE A 218 8.41 -21.20 -6.75
C ILE A 218 8.83 -20.20 -5.68
N VAL A 219 8.69 -18.91 -5.97
CA VAL A 219 8.77 -17.83 -4.99
C VAL A 219 7.36 -17.30 -4.79
N HIS A 220 6.84 -17.38 -3.57
CA HIS A 220 5.54 -16.85 -3.20
C HIS A 220 5.73 -15.62 -2.31
N ILE A 221 5.11 -14.50 -2.65
CA ILE A 221 5.14 -13.27 -1.84
C ILE A 221 3.81 -13.14 -1.07
N GLY A 222 3.90 -12.89 0.24
CA GLY A 222 2.75 -12.79 1.13
C GLY A 222 2.23 -14.15 1.60
N THR A 223 1.06 -14.14 2.23
CA THR A 223 0.42 -15.31 2.85
C THR A 223 -0.19 -16.26 1.82
N PRO A 224 0.33 -17.49 1.63
CA PRO A 224 -0.27 -18.45 0.72
C PRO A 224 -1.60 -18.99 1.24
N GLN A 225 -2.58 -19.18 0.35
CA GLN A 225 -3.83 -19.86 0.68
C GLN A 225 -3.58 -21.35 1.01
N ASP A 226 -4.39 -21.95 1.89
CA ASP A 226 -4.21 -23.35 2.29
C ASP A 226 -4.16 -24.33 1.10
N GLU A 227 -5.00 -24.07 0.09
CA GLU A 227 -5.11 -24.89 -1.12
C GLU A 227 -3.88 -24.76 -2.03
N PHE A 228 -3.10 -23.68 -1.90
CA PHE A 228 -1.93 -23.44 -2.74
C PHE A 228 -0.93 -24.58 -2.67
N PHE A 229 -0.63 -25.10 -1.47
CA PHE A 229 0.38 -26.14 -1.28
C PHE A 229 -0.03 -27.53 -1.80
N GLY A 230 -1.30 -27.69 -2.18
CA GLY A 230 -1.80 -28.86 -2.88
C GLY A 230 -1.61 -28.81 -4.40
N LYS A 231 -1.36 -27.61 -4.97
CA LYS A 231 -1.18 -27.41 -6.41
C LYS A 231 0.18 -27.94 -6.90
N PRO A 232 1.34 -27.46 -6.40
CA PRO A 232 2.62 -28.00 -6.84
C PRO A 232 2.92 -29.33 -6.14
N VAL A 233 3.58 -30.25 -6.86
CA VAL A 233 3.95 -31.58 -6.35
C VAL A 233 5.47 -31.75 -6.40
N ASN A 234 6.08 -32.06 -5.26
CA ASN A 234 7.54 -32.17 -5.08
C ASN A 234 8.33 -30.92 -5.52
N ALA A 235 7.74 -29.73 -5.44
CA ALA A 235 8.41 -28.46 -5.70
C ALA A 235 9.18 -27.96 -4.47
N THR A 236 10.06 -26.98 -4.71
CA THR A 236 10.64 -26.15 -3.65
C THR A 236 9.98 -24.77 -3.70
N VAL A 237 9.31 -24.40 -2.60
CA VAL A 237 8.56 -23.15 -2.47
C VAL A 237 9.28 -22.26 -1.47
N LEU A 238 9.74 -21.09 -1.91
CA LEU A 238 10.24 -20.02 -1.05
C LEU A 238 9.11 -19.03 -0.78
N VAL A 239 8.56 -19.05 0.42
CA VAL A 239 7.57 -18.09 0.91
C VAL A 239 8.30 -16.90 1.51
N VAL A 240 8.02 -15.71 1.02
CA VAL A 240 8.59 -14.44 1.48
C VAL A 240 7.45 -13.62 2.07
N SER A 241 7.50 -13.33 3.37
CA SER A 241 6.43 -12.60 4.04
C SER A 241 6.96 -11.45 4.88
N GLU A 242 6.19 -10.35 4.88
CA GLU A 242 6.33 -9.25 5.83
C GLU A 242 5.62 -9.53 7.16
N GLY A 243 4.88 -10.63 7.28
CA GLY A 243 4.16 -11.04 8.48
C GLY A 243 4.79 -12.22 9.22
N ARG A 244 3.97 -12.90 10.03
CA ARG A 244 4.28 -14.14 10.75
C ARG A 244 3.41 -15.27 10.22
N LEU A 245 4.03 -16.16 9.46
CA LEU A 245 3.44 -17.34 8.82
C LEU A 245 3.94 -18.65 9.42
N GLU A 246 4.85 -18.62 10.38
CA GLU A 246 5.37 -19.82 11.03
C GLU A 246 4.24 -20.74 11.53
N GLU A 247 3.26 -20.20 12.27
CA GLU A 247 2.10 -20.98 12.75
C GLU A 247 1.20 -21.48 11.62
N HIS A 248 1.00 -20.66 10.58
CA HIS A 248 0.23 -21.07 9.40
C HIS A 248 0.88 -22.28 8.71
N LEU A 249 2.18 -22.19 8.45
CA LEU A 249 2.95 -23.22 7.74
C LEU A 249 3.23 -24.48 8.58
N LYS A 250 3.21 -24.37 9.92
CA LYS A 250 3.27 -25.55 10.82
C LYS A 250 2.15 -26.55 10.53
N HIS A 251 0.94 -26.07 10.25
CA HIS A 251 -0.23 -26.93 10.01
C HIS A 251 -0.38 -27.41 8.57
N VAL A 252 0.36 -26.83 7.62
CA VAL A 252 0.33 -27.23 6.21
C VAL A 252 0.95 -28.63 6.05
N ASN A 253 0.19 -29.54 5.47
CA ASN A 253 0.69 -30.86 5.04
C ASN A 253 0.96 -30.82 3.53
N SER A 254 2.22 -30.96 3.13
CA SER A 254 2.61 -30.89 1.73
C SER A 254 3.71 -31.89 1.38
N THR A 255 3.78 -32.27 0.11
CA THR A 255 4.91 -33.05 -0.45
C THR A 255 6.10 -32.17 -0.84
N ASN A 256 5.90 -30.85 -0.80
CA ASN A 256 6.87 -29.85 -1.20
C ASN A 256 7.92 -29.61 -0.12
N THR A 257 9.05 -29.04 -0.51
CA THR A 257 9.98 -28.42 0.46
C THR A 257 9.64 -26.94 0.55
N ILE A 258 9.35 -26.47 1.76
CA ILE A 258 8.95 -25.08 2.01
C ILE A 258 10.11 -24.39 2.71
N LEU A 259 10.57 -23.29 2.13
CA LEU A 259 11.47 -22.33 2.76
C LEU A 259 10.63 -21.10 3.12
N LEU A 260 10.82 -20.58 4.32
CA LEU A 260 10.12 -19.41 4.82
C LEU A 260 11.17 -18.34 5.11
N LEU A 261 10.98 -17.16 4.53
CA LEU A 261 11.81 -15.99 4.77
C LEU A 261 10.95 -14.89 5.37
N GLU A 262 11.20 -14.56 6.63
CA GLU A 262 10.42 -13.60 7.42
C GLU A 262 11.28 -12.48 7.98
N ASP A 263 10.69 -11.30 8.20
CA ASP A 263 11.36 -10.24 8.96
C ASP A 263 11.38 -10.59 10.45
N SER A 264 12.58 -10.85 10.97
CA SER A 264 12.81 -11.19 12.38
C SER A 264 12.34 -10.10 13.37
N ARG A 265 12.07 -8.87 12.89
CA ARG A 265 11.60 -7.74 13.70
C ARG A 265 10.08 -7.69 13.84
N ASN A 266 9.34 -8.65 13.27
CA ASN A 266 7.89 -8.76 13.38
C ASN A 266 7.41 -9.26 14.75
N GLU A 267 7.96 -8.71 15.83
CA GLU A 267 7.60 -9.11 17.19
C GLU A 267 7.17 -7.90 18.03
N PHE A 268 5.86 -7.80 18.26
CA PHE A 268 5.27 -6.91 19.26
C PHE A 268 4.53 -7.75 20.30
N PRO A 269 5.23 -8.20 21.38
CA PRO A 269 4.65 -9.13 22.33
C PRO A 269 3.33 -8.62 22.92
N GLY A 270 2.28 -9.44 22.76
CA GLY A 270 0.94 -9.15 23.26
C GLY A 270 0.11 -8.15 22.43
N LEU A 271 0.62 -7.66 21.28
CA LEU A 271 -0.17 -6.78 20.40
C LEU A 271 -1.38 -7.49 19.81
N GLU A 272 -1.20 -8.68 19.25
CA GLU A 272 -2.27 -9.50 18.69
C GLU A 272 -3.39 -9.72 19.72
N ALA A 273 -3.05 -10.23 20.91
CA ALA A 273 -4.01 -10.44 21.98
C ALA A 273 -4.71 -9.15 22.45
N ARG A 274 -4.09 -7.97 22.29
CA ARG A 274 -4.73 -6.67 22.56
C ARG A 274 -5.70 -6.28 21.46
N VAL A 275 -5.34 -6.50 20.20
CA VAL A 275 -6.21 -6.25 19.04
C VAL A 275 -7.47 -7.11 19.13
N GLU A 276 -7.31 -8.40 19.37
CA GLU A 276 -8.44 -9.33 19.49
C GLU A 276 -9.38 -9.00 20.66
N LYS A 277 -8.85 -8.41 21.73
CA LYS A 277 -9.61 -7.94 22.91
C LYS A 277 -10.04 -6.49 22.79
N SER A 278 -9.73 -5.80 21.69
CA SER A 278 -10.07 -4.39 21.53
C SER A 278 -11.58 -4.22 21.53
N LYS A 279 -12.04 -3.10 22.10
CA LYS A 279 -13.47 -2.73 22.08
C LYS A 279 -14.02 -2.55 20.65
N TRP A 280 -13.13 -2.31 19.69
CA TRP A 280 -13.48 -2.15 18.28
C TRP A 280 -13.50 -3.48 17.54
N TRP A 281 -12.90 -4.53 18.10
CA TRP A 281 -12.84 -5.83 17.46
C TRP A 281 -14.08 -6.65 17.79
N SER A 282 -14.82 -7.02 16.75
CA SER A 282 -15.96 -7.92 16.82
C SER A 282 -15.72 -9.15 15.93
N SER A 283 -15.73 -10.35 16.52
CA SER A 283 -15.40 -11.60 15.82
C SER A 283 -16.31 -11.95 14.63
N LYS A 284 -17.38 -11.19 14.39
CA LYS A 284 -18.34 -11.43 13.31
C LYS A 284 -18.07 -10.61 12.05
N ASP A 285 -17.51 -9.39 12.18
CA ASP A 285 -17.39 -8.43 11.06
C ASP A 285 -15.97 -7.86 10.87
N SER A 286 -14.99 -8.20 11.73
CA SER A 286 -13.72 -7.44 11.85
C SER A 286 -12.50 -8.07 11.17
N GLY A 287 -12.66 -9.20 10.47
CA GLY A 287 -11.54 -9.94 9.88
C GLY A 287 -10.71 -10.70 10.92
N LYS A 288 -9.54 -11.20 10.51
CA LYS A 288 -8.52 -11.81 11.37
C LYS A 288 -7.40 -10.81 11.62
N TYR A 289 -6.64 -11.01 12.69
CA TYR A 289 -5.39 -10.26 12.89
C TYR A 289 -4.48 -10.51 11.69
N ASP A 290 -4.05 -9.42 11.05
CA ASP A 290 -3.14 -9.48 9.92
C ASP A 290 -1.76 -9.01 10.38
N SER A 291 -0.79 -9.92 10.27
CA SER A 291 0.59 -9.67 10.65
C SER A 291 1.39 -8.98 9.55
N GLU A 292 0.91 -8.97 8.30
CA GLU A 292 1.57 -8.27 7.18
C GLU A 292 1.50 -6.74 7.38
N GLU A 293 0.50 -6.26 8.11
CA GLU A 293 0.32 -4.85 8.49
C GLU A 293 1.29 -4.38 9.61
N LEU A 294 2.15 -5.24 10.15
CA LEU A 294 3.10 -4.86 11.21
C LEU A 294 4.13 -3.82 10.79
N ARG A 295 4.38 -3.68 9.48
CA ARG A 295 5.21 -2.58 8.95
C ARG A 295 4.60 -1.21 9.23
N GLU A 296 3.27 -1.13 9.29
CA GLU A 296 2.56 0.09 9.67
C GLU A 296 2.73 0.44 11.15
N VAL A 297 2.84 -0.58 11.99
CA VAL A 297 3.14 -0.42 13.41
C VAL A 297 4.57 0.10 13.62
N ARG A 298 5.55 -0.41 12.86
CA ARG A 298 6.94 0.10 12.89
C ARG A 298 7.02 1.56 12.47
N TRP A 299 6.34 1.94 11.39
CA TRP A 299 6.28 3.35 10.96
C TRP A 299 5.69 4.26 12.04
N LEU A 300 4.63 3.81 12.72
CA LEU A 300 4.04 4.54 13.85
C LEU A 300 5.02 4.65 15.03
N GLU A 301 5.77 3.59 15.34
CA GLU A 301 6.81 3.60 16.37
C GLU A 301 7.88 4.66 16.05
N ASP A 302 8.35 4.72 14.81
CA ASP A 302 9.32 5.71 14.36
C ASP A 302 8.77 7.13 14.46
N ALA A 303 7.50 7.35 14.10
CA ALA A 303 6.85 8.65 14.23
C ALA A 303 6.75 9.11 15.71
N ILE A 304 6.43 8.20 16.63
CA ILE A 304 6.42 8.49 18.07
C ILE A 304 7.85 8.80 18.55
N LYS A 305 8.84 7.99 18.15
CA LYS A 305 10.27 8.19 18.49
C LYS A 305 10.80 9.53 17.99
N VAL A 306 10.40 9.98 16.80
CA VAL A 306 10.76 11.30 16.27
C VAL A 306 10.30 12.40 17.21
N TYR A 307 9.03 12.40 17.62
CA TYR A 307 8.52 13.41 18.56
C TYR A 307 9.20 13.33 19.92
N ALA A 308 9.41 12.12 20.46
CA ALA A 308 10.10 11.94 21.73
C ALA A 308 11.57 12.42 21.68
N LYS A 309 12.33 12.08 20.63
CA LYS A 309 13.72 12.52 20.42
C LYS A 309 13.81 14.04 20.21
N ALA A 310 12.83 14.63 19.52
CA ALA A 310 12.71 16.09 19.39
C ALA A 310 12.47 16.75 20.75
N LEU A 311 11.58 16.18 21.57
CA LEU A 311 11.31 16.65 22.92
C LEU A 311 12.56 16.55 23.82
N ASP A 312 13.27 15.43 23.81
CA ASP A 312 14.51 15.22 24.59
C ASP A 312 15.63 16.19 24.17
N THR A 313 15.69 16.53 22.88
CA THR A 313 16.66 17.50 22.34
C THR A 313 16.44 18.89 22.94
N LEU A 314 15.19 19.29 23.14
CA LEU A 314 14.82 20.59 23.71
C LEU A 314 14.75 20.59 25.24
N CYS A 315 14.32 19.49 25.84
CA CYS A 315 13.97 19.38 27.25
C CYS A 315 14.79 18.29 27.95
N LYS A 316 16.04 18.61 28.27
CA LYS A 316 16.93 17.67 28.98
C LYS A 316 16.43 17.42 30.41
N LYS A 317 16.28 16.14 30.78
CA LYS A 317 15.90 15.71 32.15
C LYS A 317 14.60 16.34 32.67
N LYS A 318 13.52 16.33 31.87
CA LYS A 318 12.21 16.93 32.21
C LYS A 318 12.23 18.44 32.45
N LYS A 319 13.30 19.13 32.03
CA LYS A 319 13.45 20.58 32.18
C LYS A 319 13.58 21.22 30.80
N CYS A 320 12.50 21.81 30.32
CA CYS A 320 12.54 22.68 29.16
C CYS A 320 13.05 24.07 29.57
N LYS A 321 13.87 24.71 28.72
CA LYS A 321 13.96 26.18 28.75
C LYS A 321 12.54 26.70 28.43
N SER A 322 12.09 27.74 29.14
CA SER A 322 10.74 28.35 29.01
C SER A 322 10.18 28.37 27.58
N GLN A 323 8.85 28.21 27.44
CA GLN A 323 8.03 28.27 26.21
C GLN A 323 8.79 28.06 24.89
N VAL A 324 8.74 26.83 24.38
CA VAL A 324 9.26 26.50 23.05
C VAL A 324 8.37 27.18 22.00
N ASN A 325 8.96 28.05 21.17
CA ASN A 325 8.24 28.64 20.03
C ASN A 325 7.90 27.53 19.01
N ALA A 326 6.68 27.56 18.48
CA ALA A 326 6.21 26.60 17.47
C ALA A 326 7.12 26.52 16.23
N VAL A 327 7.77 27.62 15.83
CA VAL A 327 8.71 27.62 14.70
C VAL A 327 9.98 26.83 15.05
N ASP A 328 10.53 27.04 16.25
CA ASP A 328 11.71 26.31 16.73
C ASP A 328 11.39 24.83 16.90
N TRP A 329 10.21 24.51 17.43
CA TRP A 329 9.71 23.14 17.51
C TRP A 329 9.64 22.46 16.15
N ASN A 330 9.02 23.12 15.17
CA ASN A 330 8.92 22.60 13.81
C ASN A 330 10.29 22.33 13.18
N ASN A 331 11.27 23.21 13.42
CA ASN A 331 12.63 23.03 12.94
C ASN A 331 13.34 21.85 13.63
N VAL A 332 13.13 21.66 14.94
CA VAL A 332 13.69 20.51 15.66
C VAL A 332 13.09 19.21 15.15
N VAL A 333 11.77 19.13 14.95
CA VAL A 333 11.10 17.96 14.35
C VAL A 333 11.68 17.66 12.97
N SER A 334 11.82 18.67 12.11
CA SER A 334 12.44 18.54 10.78
C SER A 334 13.85 17.96 10.85
N ASN A 335 14.68 18.48 11.77
CA ASN A 335 16.06 18.03 11.95
C ASN A 335 16.14 16.59 12.46
N VAL A 336 15.25 16.19 13.37
CA VAL A 336 15.19 14.82 13.89
C VAL A 336 14.77 13.84 12.79
N ILE A 337 13.81 14.21 11.95
CA ILE A 337 13.39 13.40 10.79
C ILE A 337 14.53 13.25 9.79
N ALA A 338 15.23 14.34 9.47
CA ALA A 338 16.41 14.29 8.61
C ALA A 338 17.55 13.42 9.20
N GLY A 339 17.69 13.41 10.53
CA GLY A 339 18.61 12.51 11.24
C GLY A 339 18.16 11.05 11.16
N HIS A 340 16.87 10.79 11.38
CA HIS A 340 16.27 9.45 11.29
C HIS A 340 16.48 8.83 9.90
N ALA A 341 16.27 9.60 8.83
CA ALA A 341 16.49 9.12 7.46
C ALA A 341 17.95 8.68 7.20
N LYS A 342 18.93 9.28 7.89
CA LYS A 342 20.34 8.86 7.79
C LYS A 342 20.62 7.62 8.63
N GLU A 343 20.02 7.54 9.82
CA GLU A 343 20.13 6.38 10.72
C GLU A 343 19.50 5.13 10.08
N SER A 344 18.30 5.24 9.50
CA SER A 344 17.58 4.13 8.86
C SER A 344 18.26 3.57 7.61
N GLN A 345 19.00 4.39 6.86
CA GLN A 345 19.84 3.89 5.75
C GLN A 345 21.03 3.05 6.23
N SER A 346 21.39 3.16 7.51
CA SER A 346 22.56 2.49 8.09
C SER A 346 22.21 1.29 8.96
N SER A 347 20.96 1.18 9.43
CA SER A 347 20.50 0.04 10.22
C SER A 347 20.49 -1.23 9.39
N ALA A 348 21.01 -2.31 9.96
CA ALA A 348 20.88 -3.63 9.35
C ALA A 348 19.45 -4.14 9.53
N ALA A 349 18.88 -4.70 8.47
CA ALA A 349 17.65 -5.47 8.53
C ALA A 349 18.02 -6.96 8.62
N SER A 350 17.31 -7.70 9.47
CA SER A 350 17.54 -9.13 9.68
C SER A 350 16.31 -9.92 9.27
N LEU A 351 16.51 -10.96 8.47
CA LEU A 351 15.49 -11.91 8.08
C LEU A 351 15.81 -13.26 8.71
N GLU A 352 14.78 -14.00 9.08
CA GLU A 352 14.89 -15.38 9.55
C GLU A 352 14.57 -16.33 8.39
N LEU A 353 15.40 -17.36 8.22
CA LEU A 353 15.21 -18.39 7.22
C LEU A 353 14.85 -19.70 7.91
N SER A 354 13.66 -20.21 7.63
CA SER A 354 13.16 -21.48 8.16
C SER A 354 12.86 -22.46 7.04
N MET A 355 12.94 -23.77 7.34
CA MET A 355 12.79 -24.84 6.37
C MET A 355 11.89 -25.94 6.91
N LYS A 356 10.95 -26.38 6.06
CA LYS A 356 10.08 -27.52 6.29
C LYS A 356 10.19 -28.49 5.12
N VAL A 357 10.62 -29.71 5.40
CA VAL A 357 10.82 -30.76 4.41
C VAL A 357 9.60 -31.66 4.40
N LYS A 358 8.73 -31.51 3.38
CA LYS A 358 7.49 -32.27 3.27
C LYS A 358 6.60 -32.02 4.50
N ALA A 359 6.20 -33.10 5.18
CA ALA A 359 5.38 -33.06 6.38
C ALA A 359 6.19 -32.95 7.68
N SER A 360 7.49 -32.61 7.62
CA SER A 360 8.30 -32.38 8.82
C SER A 360 7.86 -31.11 9.56
N ASP A 361 8.39 -30.92 10.76
CA ASP A 361 8.30 -29.64 11.44
C ASP A 361 9.10 -28.57 10.68
N LEU A 362 8.69 -27.31 10.87
CA LEU A 362 9.37 -26.13 10.36
C LEU A 362 10.50 -25.79 11.35
N GLN A 363 11.74 -25.73 10.87
CA GLN A 363 12.93 -25.46 11.68
C GLN A 363 13.64 -24.21 11.16
N THR A 364 14.06 -23.33 12.06
CA THR A 364 14.92 -22.19 11.71
C THR A 364 16.31 -22.70 11.35
N ILE A 365 16.78 -22.39 10.14
CA ILE A 365 18.06 -22.89 9.61
C ILE A 365 19.12 -21.80 9.48
N GLY A 366 18.74 -20.53 9.58
CA GLY A 366 19.69 -19.42 9.55
C GLY A 366 19.04 -18.05 9.58
N SER A 367 19.88 -17.02 9.51
CA SER A 367 19.48 -15.62 9.46
C SER A 367 20.21 -14.85 8.37
N ILE A 368 19.50 -13.94 7.71
CA ILE A 368 20.06 -13.08 6.66
C ILE A 368 20.14 -11.65 7.16
N VAL A 369 21.34 -11.09 7.19
CA VAL A 369 21.58 -9.70 7.58
C VAL A 369 21.85 -8.85 6.34
N VAL A 370 21.00 -7.85 6.12
CA VAL A 370 21.08 -6.88 5.02
C VAL A 370 21.51 -5.53 5.57
N SER A 371 22.70 -5.05 5.18
CA SER A 371 23.19 -3.72 5.57
C SER A 371 23.96 -3.05 4.42
N LYS A 372 23.60 -1.81 4.07
CA LYS A 372 24.29 -1.00 3.04
C LYS A 372 24.52 -1.78 1.73
N ASN A 373 23.50 -2.49 1.24
CA ASN A 373 23.54 -3.37 0.06
C ASN A 373 24.48 -4.58 0.15
N LYS A 374 24.99 -4.91 1.34
CA LYS A 374 25.68 -6.17 1.61
C LYS A 374 24.70 -7.11 2.27
N VAL A 375 24.59 -8.32 1.74
CA VAL A 375 23.74 -9.39 2.26
C VAL A 375 24.65 -10.50 2.75
N LYS A 376 24.54 -10.86 4.02
CA LYS A 376 25.21 -12.01 4.63
C LYS A 376 24.16 -13.00 5.09
N LEU A 377 24.40 -14.29 4.86
CA LEU A 377 23.60 -15.39 5.39
C LEU A 377 24.46 -16.07 6.45
N HIS A 378 23.92 -16.20 7.64
CA HIS A 378 24.50 -16.89 8.79
C HIS A 378 23.67 -18.14 9.03
N TRP A 379 24.34 -19.29 9.14
CA TRP A 379 23.67 -20.55 9.44
C TRP A 379 23.47 -20.68 10.95
N GLY A 380 22.37 -21.31 11.38
CA GLY A 380 22.17 -21.65 12.78
C GLY A 380 23.04 -22.84 13.19
N ASP A 381 23.40 -22.92 14.47
CA ASP A 381 24.06 -24.11 15.02
C ASP A 381 23.13 -25.32 14.86
N ASP A 382 23.68 -26.41 14.30
CA ASP A 382 23.00 -27.70 14.18
C ASP A 382 22.73 -28.25 15.60
N ASP A 383 21.58 -27.93 16.19
CA ASP A 383 21.06 -28.54 17.43
C ASP A 383 20.49 -29.95 17.17
N ASP A 384 21.01 -30.66 16.16
CA ASP A 384 20.76 -32.09 15.97
C ASP A 384 21.71 -32.86 16.90
N ASN A 385 21.30 -32.94 18.16
CA ASN A 385 21.81 -33.85 19.17
C ASN A 385 21.46 -35.30 18.79
N ASP A 386 21.94 -35.79 17.65
CA ASP A 386 22.04 -37.21 17.34
C ASP A 386 23.31 -37.74 17.99
N GLY A 387 23.23 -37.84 19.33
CA GLY A 387 24.17 -38.64 20.09
C GLY A 387 23.92 -40.12 19.85
N ASP A 388 24.52 -40.68 18.81
CA ASP A 388 25.02 -42.05 18.85
C ASP A 388 26.52 -42.01 18.62
N LYS A 389 27.22 -42.32 19.72
CA LYS A 389 28.65 -42.29 19.91
C LYS A 389 29.31 -43.37 19.05
N ASP A 390 30.34 -42.96 18.32
CA ASP A 390 31.42 -43.86 17.95
C ASP A 390 32.20 -44.18 19.23
N ASP A 391 31.96 -45.37 19.80
CA ASP A 391 32.90 -46.03 20.70
C ASP A 391 33.91 -46.79 19.81
N ASP A 392 35.15 -46.30 19.74
CA ASP A 392 36.35 -47.05 20.16
C ASP A 392 37.65 -46.37 19.68
N ASP A 393 38.32 -45.77 20.66
CA ASP A 393 39.74 -45.96 21.00
C ASP A 393 40.91 -45.37 20.17
N GLU A 394 41.59 -44.45 20.88
CA GLU A 394 43.04 -44.35 21.14
C GLU A 394 43.91 -43.28 20.43
N LYS A 395 44.21 -42.26 21.24
CA LYS A 395 45.54 -41.70 21.63
C LYS A 395 46.24 -40.61 20.79
N ASP A 396 46.48 -39.52 21.52
CA ASP A 396 47.68 -38.68 21.65
C ASP A 396 48.37 -38.13 20.39
N ASP A 397 48.33 -36.81 20.22
CA ASP A 397 49.52 -35.96 20.47
C ASP A 397 49.21 -34.47 20.26
N ASP A 398 49.75 -33.66 21.18
CA ASP A 398 49.66 -32.20 21.28
C ASP A 398 49.96 -31.45 19.97
N LYS A 399 49.07 -30.53 19.58
CA LYS A 399 49.42 -29.24 18.95
C LYS A 399 48.41 -28.16 19.31
N ASP A 400 48.88 -27.21 20.13
CA ASP A 400 48.44 -25.82 20.06
C ASP A 400 48.66 -25.32 18.63
N ASP A 401 47.61 -24.82 17.98
CA ASP A 401 47.65 -23.80 16.93
C ASP A 401 46.20 -23.40 16.57
N ASP A 402 45.79 -22.22 17.02
CA ASP A 402 44.80 -21.31 16.43
C ASP A 402 43.56 -21.91 15.71
N ASN A 403 42.51 -22.27 16.47
CA ASN A 403 41.16 -22.45 15.91
C ASN A 403 40.36 -21.13 16.02
N GLU A 404 40.58 -20.24 15.06
CA GLU A 404 39.51 -19.38 14.56
C GLU A 404 38.73 -20.18 13.49
N ASP A 405 37.40 -20.08 13.50
CA ASP A 405 36.44 -20.59 12.49
C ASP A 405 35.78 -21.98 12.72
N ASP A 406 35.12 -22.17 13.86
CA ASP A 406 33.95 -23.07 13.96
C ASP A 406 32.72 -22.19 14.21
N GLU A 407 31.90 -21.89 13.19
CA GLU A 407 30.47 -21.44 13.28
C GLU A 407 29.91 -20.91 11.93
N ASP A 408 29.98 -21.68 10.83
CA ASP A 408 29.28 -21.33 9.57
C ASP A 408 28.99 -22.58 8.69
N VAL A 409 28.69 -23.72 9.33
CA VAL A 409 28.42 -24.97 8.60
C VAL A 409 26.98 -24.98 8.08
N MET A 410 26.83 -24.97 6.74
CA MET A 410 25.53 -25.06 6.07
C MET A 410 24.74 -26.31 6.50
N PRO A 411 23.45 -26.17 6.92
CA PRO A 411 22.63 -27.28 7.40
C PRO A 411 22.50 -28.43 6.39
N LYS A 412 22.55 -29.67 6.88
CA LYS A 412 22.52 -30.90 6.06
C LYS A 412 21.30 -30.96 5.13
N ALA A 413 20.13 -30.56 5.63
CA ALA A 413 18.89 -30.54 4.85
C ALA A 413 18.96 -29.58 3.65
N PHE A 414 19.52 -28.39 3.85
CA PHE A 414 19.71 -27.38 2.81
C PHE A 414 20.73 -27.86 1.76
N ARG A 415 21.87 -28.44 2.21
CA ARG A 415 22.88 -29.03 1.32
C ARG A 415 22.31 -30.17 0.45
N LYS A 416 21.42 -30.98 1.01
CA LYS A 416 20.74 -32.07 0.28
C LYS A 416 19.80 -31.52 -0.80
N LEU A 417 19.18 -30.37 -0.59
CA LEU A 417 18.32 -29.71 -1.57
C LEU A 417 19.13 -29.24 -2.79
N ILE A 418 20.22 -28.51 -2.57
CA ILE A 418 21.15 -28.09 -3.63
C ILE A 418 21.67 -29.29 -4.46
N SER A 419 21.94 -30.41 -3.79
CA SER A 419 22.47 -31.61 -4.44
C SER A 419 21.47 -32.28 -5.37
N LYS A 420 20.16 -32.19 -5.08
CA LYS A 420 19.09 -32.69 -5.95
C LYS A 420 18.91 -31.86 -7.22
N GLU A 421 19.19 -30.56 -7.15
CA GLU A 421 18.98 -29.62 -8.26
C GLU A 421 19.96 -29.78 -9.43
N LYS A 422 21.13 -30.39 -9.21
CA LYS A 422 22.10 -30.66 -10.29
C LYS A 422 21.56 -31.54 -11.44
N GLY A 423 20.35 -32.10 -11.31
CA GLY A 423 19.70 -32.97 -12.30
C GLY A 423 18.63 -32.31 -13.19
N THR A 424 18.17 -31.08 -12.90
CA THR A 424 17.01 -30.47 -13.60
C THR A 424 17.46 -29.45 -14.66
N LYS A 425 17.23 -29.75 -15.94
CA LYS A 425 17.47 -28.81 -17.05
C LYS A 425 16.32 -27.80 -17.11
N THR A 426 16.58 -26.55 -16.77
CA THR A 426 15.66 -25.43 -17.03
C THR A 426 16.11 -24.69 -18.29
N GLY A 427 15.27 -24.72 -19.33
CA GLY A 427 15.53 -24.01 -20.58
C GLY A 427 14.80 -22.66 -20.58
N CYS A 428 15.53 -21.55 -20.61
CA CYS A 428 14.99 -20.25 -21.00
C CYS A 428 15.75 -19.72 -22.21
N ALA A 429 15.03 -19.11 -23.15
CA ALA A 429 15.61 -18.41 -24.29
C ALA A 429 16.37 -17.17 -23.78
N THR A 430 17.68 -17.13 -24.03
CA THR A 430 18.60 -16.10 -23.52
C THR A 430 18.76 -14.89 -24.46
N THR A 431 17.91 -14.73 -25.47
CA THR A 431 18.02 -13.63 -26.43
C THR A 431 16.95 -12.57 -26.19
N PRO A 432 17.32 -11.31 -25.88
CA PRO A 432 16.37 -10.21 -25.93
C PRO A 432 15.91 -10.05 -27.39
N LYS A 433 14.64 -10.38 -27.69
CA LYS A 433 14.04 -9.94 -28.95
C LYS A 433 13.95 -8.41 -28.89
N GLU A 434 14.40 -7.75 -29.94
CA GLU A 434 14.49 -6.28 -30.06
C GLU A 434 13.22 -5.58 -29.55
N ILE A 435 13.38 -4.84 -28.44
CA ILE A 435 12.35 -3.94 -27.92
C ILE A 435 12.37 -2.70 -28.80
N LYS A 436 11.50 -2.66 -29.81
CA LYS A 436 11.27 -1.43 -30.59
C LYS A 436 10.48 -0.45 -29.73
N MET A 437 11.16 0.61 -29.30
CA MET A 437 10.54 1.75 -28.63
C MET A 437 9.47 2.37 -29.54
N LEU A 438 8.22 2.34 -29.09
CA LEU A 438 7.16 3.17 -29.65
C LEU A 438 6.90 4.29 -28.64
N HIS A 439 7.36 5.48 -29.02
CA HIS A 439 7.30 6.78 -28.34
C HIS A 439 8.36 7.09 -27.27
N GLU A 440 9.38 7.84 -27.72
CA GLU A 440 10.13 8.80 -26.91
C GLU A 440 9.23 10.03 -26.66
N ASN A 441 9.13 10.45 -25.40
CA ASN A 441 8.34 11.56 -24.84
C ASN A 441 7.02 11.13 -24.19
N ASP A 442 7.10 10.57 -22.99
CA ASP A 442 6.38 11.02 -21.78
C ASP A 442 6.93 10.23 -20.57
N ASP A 443 6.89 10.84 -19.39
CA ASP A 443 7.66 10.51 -18.16
C ASP A 443 7.59 9.04 -17.67
N GLU A 444 8.70 8.60 -17.04
CA GLU A 444 9.03 7.24 -16.60
C GLU A 444 8.08 6.63 -15.54
N THR A 445 6.81 6.39 -15.86
CA THR A 445 5.95 5.46 -15.10
C THR A 445 4.81 4.96 -15.99
N ALA A 446 4.58 3.65 -15.95
CA ALA A 446 3.58 2.89 -16.72
C ALA A 446 4.01 2.46 -18.13
N GLN A 447 4.71 1.33 -18.20
CA GLN A 447 4.58 0.42 -19.34
C GLN A 447 4.00 -0.88 -18.82
N VAL A 448 2.75 -1.12 -19.21
CA VAL A 448 1.99 -2.33 -18.90
C VAL A 448 2.62 -3.48 -19.67
N LEU A 449 3.13 -4.48 -18.95
CA LEU A 449 3.56 -5.75 -19.52
C LEU A 449 2.30 -6.60 -19.73
N VAL A 450 1.75 -6.57 -20.94
CA VAL A 450 0.71 -7.50 -21.37
C VAL A 450 1.42 -8.66 -22.06
N SER A 451 1.09 -9.90 -21.68
CA SER A 451 1.50 -11.11 -22.39
C SER A 451 1.19 -10.94 -23.89
N GLU A 452 2.15 -11.32 -24.73
CA GLU A 452 2.06 -11.24 -26.18
C GLU A 452 0.82 -12.05 -26.63
N ILE A 453 -0.31 -11.38 -26.93
CA ILE A 453 -1.36 -11.99 -27.74
C ILE A 453 -0.69 -12.30 -29.08
N ASP A 454 -0.68 -13.57 -29.44
CA ASP A 454 -0.13 -14.05 -30.69
C ASP A 454 -0.70 -13.17 -31.81
N ASN A 455 0.17 -12.50 -32.57
CA ASN A 455 -0.22 -11.45 -33.54
C ASN A 455 -1.32 -11.94 -34.51
N THR A 456 -1.41 -13.24 -34.73
CA THR A 456 -2.46 -13.90 -35.50
C THR A 456 -3.85 -13.71 -34.90
N GLU A 457 -4.05 -13.79 -33.58
CA GLU A 457 -5.36 -13.67 -32.96
C GLU A 457 -5.88 -12.22 -32.95
N TRP A 458 -4.99 -11.25 -32.71
CA TRP A 458 -5.33 -9.82 -32.81
C TRP A 458 -5.77 -9.43 -34.22
N TRP A 459 -5.00 -9.81 -35.25
CA TRP A 459 -5.39 -9.55 -36.65
C TRP A 459 -6.66 -10.30 -37.06
N THR A 460 -6.92 -11.48 -36.47
CA THR A 460 -8.16 -12.22 -36.71
C THR A 460 -9.36 -11.56 -36.03
N MET A 461 -9.20 -11.01 -34.83
CA MET A 461 -10.22 -10.24 -34.14
C MET A 461 -10.52 -8.91 -34.84
N VAL A 462 -9.49 -8.18 -35.27
CA VAL A 462 -9.65 -6.94 -36.06
C VAL A 462 -10.27 -7.25 -37.43
N GLY A 463 -9.88 -8.36 -38.07
CA GLY A 463 -10.45 -8.83 -39.33
C GLY A 463 -11.93 -9.22 -39.20
N THR A 464 -12.31 -9.93 -38.14
CA THR A 464 -13.70 -10.32 -37.90
C THR A 464 -14.58 -9.13 -37.54
N VAL A 465 -14.12 -8.25 -36.64
CA VAL A 465 -14.89 -7.06 -36.23
C VAL A 465 -15.03 -6.06 -37.38
N SER A 466 -13.97 -5.79 -38.15
CA SER A 466 -14.08 -4.92 -39.33
C SER A 466 -14.88 -5.56 -40.46
N GLY A 467 -14.76 -6.88 -40.66
CA GLY A 467 -15.54 -7.62 -41.64
C GLY A 467 -17.05 -7.56 -41.37
N VAL A 468 -17.45 -7.74 -40.10
CA VAL A 468 -18.85 -7.59 -39.68
C VAL A 468 -19.33 -6.15 -39.84
N GLY A 469 -18.51 -5.16 -39.50
CA GLY A 469 -18.83 -3.74 -39.68
C GLY A 469 -19.04 -3.35 -41.15
N VAL A 470 -18.16 -3.79 -42.04
CA VAL A 470 -18.28 -3.55 -43.49
C VAL A 470 -19.50 -4.26 -44.07
N ALA A 471 -19.77 -5.50 -43.66
CA ALA A 471 -20.96 -6.23 -44.09
C ALA A 471 -22.25 -5.52 -43.65
N MET A 472 -22.33 -5.06 -42.40
CA MET A 472 -23.47 -4.29 -41.90
C MET A 472 -23.64 -2.96 -42.64
N PHE A 473 -22.54 -2.28 -42.99
CA PHE A 473 -22.59 -1.03 -43.75
C PHE A 473 -23.09 -1.25 -45.19
N VAL A 474 -22.65 -2.31 -45.86
CA VAL A 474 -23.13 -2.69 -47.21
C VAL A 474 -24.61 -3.09 -47.18
N VAL A 475 -25.03 -3.87 -46.18
CA VAL A 475 -26.45 -4.23 -46.00
C VAL A 475 -27.29 -2.98 -45.70
N GLY A 476 -26.76 -2.04 -44.90
CA GLY A 476 -27.40 -0.75 -44.63
C GLY A 476 -27.57 0.09 -45.91
N ILE A 477 -26.53 0.19 -46.74
CA ILE A 477 -26.60 0.89 -48.03
C ILE A 477 -27.59 0.20 -48.98
N LEU A 478 -27.59 -1.14 -49.06
CA LEU A 478 -28.54 -1.88 -49.88
C LEU A 478 -29.98 -1.70 -49.40
N ALA A 479 -30.22 -1.71 -48.09
CA ALA A 479 -31.53 -1.45 -47.51
C ALA A 479 -32.00 -0.03 -47.84
N VAL A 480 -31.13 0.97 -47.69
CA VAL A 480 -31.41 2.36 -48.07
C VAL A 480 -31.63 2.48 -49.58
N TYR A 481 -30.87 1.76 -50.41
CA TYR A 481 -31.04 1.74 -51.85
C TYR A 481 -32.40 1.14 -52.26
N VAL A 482 -32.79 0.00 -51.68
CA VAL A 482 -34.10 -0.63 -51.93
C VAL A 482 -35.25 0.28 -51.51
N VAL A 483 -35.13 0.94 -50.35
CA VAL A 483 -36.11 1.94 -49.89
C VAL A 483 -36.14 3.15 -50.82
N TYR A 484 -34.97 3.63 -51.26
CA TYR A 484 -34.85 4.76 -52.18
C TYR A 484 -35.43 4.46 -53.57
N THR A 485 -35.19 3.25 -54.10
CA THR A 485 -35.75 2.80 -55.38
C THR A 485 -37.23 2.44 -55.31
N ASN A 486 -37.76 2.11 -54.12
CA ASN A 486 -39.20 1.93 -53.92
C ASN A 486 -39.94 3.26 -53.70
N ILE A 487 -39.28 4.30 -53.16
CA ILE A 487 -39.86 5.63 -52.98
C ILE A 487 -39.78 6.47 -54.26
N ARG A 488 -38.70 6.35 -55.04
CA ARG A 488 -38.65 6.85 -56.42
C ARG A 488 -39.05 5.71 -57.35
N GLY A 489 -40.35 5.58 -57.56
CA GLY A 489 -40.91 4.64 -58.53
C GLY A 489 -40.18 4.68 -59.89
N PRO A 490 -40.22 3.59 -60.66
CA PRO A 490 -39.35 3.37 -61.81
C PRO A 490 -39.39 4.57 -62.78
N VAL A 491 -38.21 5.13 -63.03
CA VAL A 491 -38.02 6.16 -64.05
C VAL A 491 -38.31 5.50 -65.40
N ALA A 492 -39.43 5.92 -66.01
CA ALA A 492 -39.83 5.46 -67.33
C ALA A 492 -38.72 5.75 -68.36
N PRO A 493 -38.31 4.77 -69.19
CA PRO A 493 -37.40 5.04 -70.29
C PRO A 493 -38.04 6.00 -71.29
N LYS A 494 -37.28 7.04 -71.69
CA LYS A 494 -37.61 7.88 -72.84
C LYS A 494 -37.68 6.97 -74.08
N ASN A 495 -38.89 6.69 -74.55
CA ASN A 495 -39.31 5.93 -75.75
C ASN A 495 -40.08 4.63 -75.48
N ALA A 496 -41.19 4.72 -74.74
CA ALA A 496 -42.24 3.69 -74.79
C ALA A 496 -43.56 4.33 -75.22
N ARG A 497 -44.12 3.82 -76.33
CA ARG A 497 -45.38 4.24 -76.94
C ARG A 497 -46.52 4.17 -75.93
N ILE A 498 -47.38 5.18 -76.01
CA ILE A 498 -48.67 5.25 -75.33
C ILE A 498 -49.59 4.20 -75.96
N GLU A 499 -49.83 3.10 -75.24
CA GLU A 499 -51.06 2.33 -75.40
C GLU A 499 -51.94 2.60 -74.18
N ARG A 500 -53.06 3.28 -74.46
CA ARG A 500 -54.21 3.34 -73.57
C ARG A 500 -54.70 1.93 -73.37
N ASP A 501 -54.87 1.52 -72.12
CA ASP A 501 -55.98 0.64 -71.82
C ASP A 501 -56.66 1.03 -70.50
N THR A 502 -57.98 1.07 -70.64
CA THR A 502 -58.98 1.46 -69.67
C THR A 502 -59.42 0.24 -68.85
N SER A 503 -59.45 0.32 -67.52
CA SER A 503 -60.54 -0.31 -66.75
C SER A 503 -60.59 0.15 -65.29
N LEU A 504 -61.64 0.90 -65.02
CA LEU A 504 -62.45 0.98 -63.80
C LEU A 504 -62.21 -0.11 -62.72
N ARG A 505 -62.01 0.32 -61.46
CA ARG A 505 -63.09 0.24 -60.45
C ARG A 505 -62.83 1.15 -59.23
N ARG A 506 -63.77 2.09 -59.07
CA ARG A 506 -64.08 2.79 -57.81
C ARG A 506 -64.66 1.79 -56.81
N VAL A 507 -64.31 1.96 -55.54
CA VAL A 507 -65.23 1.75 -54.43
C VAL A 507 -65.31 3.09 -53.67
N GLY A 508 -66.55 3.57 -53.48
CA GLY A 508 -66.90 4.81 -52.79
C GLY A 508 -66.52 4.77 -51.32
N SER A 509 -66.20 5.91 -50.71
CA SER A 509 -67.10 7.01 -50.33
C SER A 509 -67.71 6.76 -48.95
N ASP A 510 -67.20 7.49 -47.96
CA ASP A 510 -68.06 8.33 -47.15
C ASP A 510 -67.39 9.68 -46.87
N ARG A 511 -68.12 10.74 -47.23
CA ARG A 511 -68.02 12.15 -46.80
C ARG A 511 -68.50 12.21 -45.33
N GLU A 512 -68.15 13.15 -44.46
CA GLU A 512 -67.90 14.59 -44.61
C GLU A 512 -67.20 15.18 -43.33
N PRO A 513 -66.52 16.36 -43.41
CA PRO A 513 -65.84 17.09 -42.31
C PRO A 513 -66.73 18.25 -41.77
N PRO A 514 -66.29 19.35 -41.08
CA PRO A 514 -64.96 19.83 -40.60
C PRO A 514 -64.94 20.32 -39.12
N VAL A 515 -63.84 20.88 -38.56
CA VAL A 515 -63.70 22.34 -38.28
C VAL A 515 -62.33 22.67 -37.61
N ARG A 516 -61.63 23.66 -38.22
CA ARG A 516 -60.67 24.70 -37.70
C ARG A 516 -59.34 24.32 -37.01
N THR A 517 -58.19 24.55 -37.68
CA THR A 517 -57.24 25.72 -37.65
C THR A 517 -56.32 25.77 -36.41
N GLN A 518 -55.01 26.08 -36.47
CA GLN A 518 -54.24 26.84 -37.45
C GLN A 518 -52.74 26.53 -37.40
N ARG A 519 -52.12 26.79 -38.55
CA ARG A 519 -50.75 26.53 -39.02
C ARG A 519 -49.74 27.56 -38.48
N HIS A 520 -48.50 27.10 -38.27
CA HIS A 520 -47.29 27.93 -38.21
C HIS A 520 -47.11 28.84 -39.45
N GLN A 521 -46.42 29.97 -39.24
CA GLN A 521 -45.65 30.77 -40.21
C GLN A 521 -44.68 31.67 -39.41
N ARG A 522 -43.52 32.16 -39.86
CA ARG A 522 -42.53 31.86 -40.92
C ARG A 522 -41.40 32.93 -40.76
N THR A 523 -40.14 32.52 -40.91
CA THR A 523 -38.98 33.23 -41.54
C THR A 523 -38.55 34.68 -41.26
N LEU A 524 -37.22 34.81 -41.04
CA LEU A 524 -36.20 35.72 -41.62
C LEU A 524 -36.17 37.23 -41.29
N GLN A 525 -35.05 37.68 -40.70
CA GLN A 525 -34.37 38.93 -41.11
C GLN A 525 -32.88 38.98 -40.70
N ARG A 526 -32.05 39.47 -41.62
CA ARG A 526 -30.59 39.68 -41.56
C ARG A 526 -30.31 41.18 -41.44
N ARG A 527 -29.37 41.62 -40.59
CA ARG A 527 -28.62 42.88 -40.78
C ARG A 527 -27.34 42.94 -39.94
N ASP A 528 -26.27 43.39 -40.58
CA ASP A 528 -24.89 43.54 -40.11
C ASP A 528 -24.60 44.87 -39.37
N SER A 529 -23.46 44.86 -38.65
CA SER A 529 -22.45 45.93 -38.42
C SER A 529 -22.60 46.96 -37.28
N ASN A 530 -21.67 46.94 -36.30
CA ASN A 530 -20.52 47.88 -36.22
C ASN A 530 -19.54 47.66 -35.02
N ARG A 531 -18.30 47.29 -35.37
CA ARG A 531 -16.94 47.75 -34.96
C ARG A 531 -16.70 48.57 -33.65
N SER A 532 -15.78 48.08 -32.79
CA SER A 532 -14.59 48.74 -32.15
C SER A 532 -14.08 47.87 -30.98
N THR A 533 -12.89 47.22 -31.00
CA THR A 533 -11.47 47.62 -30.74
C THR A 533 -11.11 48.04 -29.30
N ILE A 534 -10.17 47.26 -28.69
CA ILE A 534 -9.18 47.60 -27.62
C ILE A 534 -9.75 47.56 -26.18
N SER A 535 -9.17 46.95 -25.13
CA SER A 535 -7.76 46.82 -24.68
C SER A 535 -7.54 45.64 -23.70
N GLU A 536 -6.33 45.09 -23.74
CA GLU A 536 -5.66 44.32 -22.67
C GLU A 536 -5.31 45.17 -21.43
N LYS A 537 -4.87 44.47 -20.37
CA LYS A 537 -4.19 44.90 -19.11
C LYS A 537 -5.12 45.39 -17.99
N SER A 538 -4.97 44.98 -16.73
CA SER A 538 -3.77 44.51 -16.00
C SER A 538 -4.08 44.03 -14.57
N VAL A 539 -3.11 43.27 -14.03
CA VAL A 539 -2.80 42.88 -12.64
C VAL A 539 -3.50 41.64 -12.10
#